data_AF-A0A1D2SBF2-F1
#
_entry.id   AF-A0A1D2SBF2-F1
#
_cell.length_a   1.000
_cell.length_b   1.000
_cell.length_c   1.000
_cell.angle_alpha   90.00
_cell.angle_beta   90.00
_cell.angle_gamma   90.00
#
_symmetry.space_group_name_H-M   'P 1'
#
loop_
_entity.id
_entity.type
_entity.pdbx_description
1 polymer ?
#
loop_
_entity_poly.entity_id
_entity_poly.type
_entity_poly.pdbx_seq_one_letter_code
_entity_poly.pdbx_strand_id
1 'polypeptide(L)' 'MANGISFDLIANTLGAVGTARESELRGMITGLGPDATTLDLLKLQQQMQQWTMFTQIQSTVVKEVGDAMKGVIQKAA' A
#
# COMPACT_ATOMS: atom_id res chain seq x y z
N MET A 1 5.12 -23.68 17.84
CA MET A 1 5.28 -22.98 16.55
C MET A 1 4.25 -21.88 16.49
N ALA A 2 4.57 -20.69 17.03
CA ALA A 2 3.69 -19.54 16.87
C ALA A 2 3.84 -19.06 15.42
N ASN A 3 2.94 -19.49 14.53
CA ASN A 3 2.71 -18.82 13.24
C ASN A 3 2.03 -17.48 13.52
N GLY A 4 2.67 -16.65 14.36
CA GLY A 4 2.32 -15.26 14.50
C GLY A 4 2.52 -14.63 13.14
N ILE A 5 1.50 -13.93 12.66
CA ILE A 5 1.58 -13.15 11.45
C ILE A 5 2.84 -12.29 11.59
N SER A 6 3.91 -12.68 10.90
CA SER A 6 5.20 -12.06 11.10
C SER A 6 5.10 -10.66 10.51
N PHE A 7 5.56 -9.64 11.24
CA PHE A 7 5.57 -8.26 10.75
C PHE A 7 6.19 -8.18 9.35
N ASP A 8 7.24 -8.99 9.10
CA ASP A 8 7.85 -9.16 7.79
C ASP A 8 6.88 -9.70 6.73
N LEU A 9 5.99 -10.63 7.05
CA LEU A 9 5.00 -11.14 6.07
C LEU A 9 4.01 -10.04 5.69
N ILE A 10 3.51 -9.29 6.66
CA ILE A 10 2.59 -8.16 6.42
C ILE A 10 3.29 -7.07 5.62
N ALA A 11 4.50 -6.67 6.04
CA ALA A 11 5.29 -5.63 5.40
C ALA A 11 5.68 -6.01 3.97
N ASN A 12 6.12 -7.26 3.75
CA ASN A 12 6.47 -7.76 2.42
C ASN A 12 5.25 -7.87 1.50
N THR A 13 4.10 -8.32 2.02
CA THR A 13 2.87 -8.45 1.21
C THR A 13 2.32 -7.08 0.84
N LEU A 14 2.22 -6.15 1.80
CA LEU A 14 1.76 -4.79 1.54
C LEU A 14 2.75 -4.02 0.65
N GLY A 15 4.05 -4.23 0.84
CA GLY A 15 5.10 -3.67 0.00
C GLY A 15 4.99 -4.15 -1.44
N ALA A 16 4.86 -5.46 -1.67
CA ALA A 16 4.71 -6.03 -3.00
C ALA A 16 3.47 -5.49 -3.74
N VAL A 17 2.33 -5.38 -3.05
CA VAL A 17 1.10 -4.82 -3.63
C VAL A 17 1.24 -3.32 -3.90
N GLY A 18 1.89 -2.57 -3.00
CA GLY A 18 2.18 -1.16 -3.17
C GLY A 18 3.06 -0.88 -4.39
N THR A 19 4.16 -1.63 -4.52
CA THR A 19 5.07 -1.54 -5.67
C THR A 19 4.38 -1.92 -6.98
N ALA A 20 3.53 -2.95 -6.98
CA ALA A 20 2.76 -3.32 -8.17
C ALA A 20 1.82 -2.20 -8.61
N ARG A 21 1.09 -1.58 -7.68
CA ARG A 21 0.19 -0.44 -7.98
C ARG A 21 0.92 0.81 -8.41
N GLU A 22 2.07 1.11 -7.79
CA GLU A 22 2.92 2.23 -8.24
C GLU A 22 3.44 1.99 -9.66
N SER A 23 3.88 0.78 -9.97
CA SER A 23 4.34 0.39 -11.32
C SER A 23 3.23 0.56 -12.36
N GLU A 24 1.99 0.21 -12.01
CA GLU A 24 0.83 0.34 -12.89
C GLU A 24 0.47 1.82 -13.13
N LEU A 25 0.48 2.64 -12.08
CA LEU A 25 0.30 4.09 -12.16
C LEU A 25 1.37 4.76 -13.01
N ARG A 26 2.65 4.40 -12.80
CA ARG A 26 3.78 4.89 -13.62
C ARG A 26 3.63 4.47 -15.08
N GLY A 27 3.23 3.23 -15.34
CA GLY A 27 2.94 2.75 -16.70
C GLY A 27 1.83 3.56 -17.37
N MET A 28 0.77 3.89 -16.62
CA MET A 28 -0.34 4.69 -17.14
C MET A 28 0.09 6.14 -17.41
N ILE A 29 0.85 6.77 -16.52
CA ILE A 29 1.38 8.13 -16.70
C ILE A 29 2.34 8.21 -17.89
N THR A 30 3.23 7.23 -18.03
CA THR A 30 4.18 7.18 -19.15
C THR A 30 3.51 6.84 -20.49
N GLY A 31 2.38 6.12 -20.45
CA GLY A 31 1.55 5.82 -21.61
C GLY A 31 0.60 6.95 -22.02
N LEU A 32 0.40 7.96 -21.17
CA LEU A 32 -0.37 9.15 -21.51
C LEU A 32 0.48 10.08 -22.40
N GLY A 33 0.25 10.00 -23.72
CA GLY A 33 0.81 10.94 -24.69
C GLY A 33 0.12 12.32 -24.67
N PRO A 34 0.56 13.25 -25.53
CA PRO A 34 -0.04 14.60 -25.62
C PRO A 34 -1.53 14.60 -26.00
N ASP A 35 -2.02 13.53 -26.63
CA ASP A 35 -3.43 13.34 -27.02
C ASP A 35 -4.23 12.50 -26.01
N ALA A 36 -3.81 12.46 -24.75
CA ALA A 36 -4.51 11.78 -23.67
C ALA A 36 -6.02 12.14 -23.65
N THR A 37 -6.88 11.13 -23.80
CA THR A 37 -8.33 11.37 -23.81
C THR A 37 -8.83 11.69 -22.41
N THR A 38 -10.00 12.35 -22.31
CA THR A 38 -10.66 12.58 -21.01
C THR A 38 -10.92 11.28 -20.26
N LEU A 39 -11.16 10.18 -20.97
CA LEU A 39 -11.34 8.85 -20.37
C LEU A 39 -10.05 8.33 -19.74
N ASP A 40 -8.89 8.58 -20.36
CA ASP A 40 -7.60 8.14 -19.82
C ASP A 40 -7.21 8.96 -18.58
N LEU A 41 -7.50 10.26 -18.59
CA LEU A 41 -7.33 11.12 -17.42
C LEU A 41 -8.24 10.70 -16.26
N LEU A 42 -9.47 10.29 -16.53
CA LEU A 42 -10.40 9.78 -15.50
C LEU A 42 -9.90 8.46 -14.90
N LYS A 43 -9.40 7.55 -15.73
CA LYS A 43 -8.78 6.29 -15.26
C LYS A 43 -7.55 6.57 -14.39
N LEU A 44 -6.71 7.54 -14.79
CA LEU A 44 -5.56 7.96 -13.98
C LEU A 44 -6.02 8.50 -12.61
N GLN A 45 -7.04 9.35 -12.58
CA GLN A 45 -7.60 9.87 -11.33
C GLN A 45 -8.10 8.74 -10.42
N GLN A 46 -8.82 7.76 -10.98
CA GLN A 46 -9.31 6.62 -10.23
C GLN A 46 -8.16 5.77 -9.65
N GLN A 47 -7.13 5.49 -10.46
CA GLN A 47 -5.94 4.75 -10.05
C GLN A 47 -5.18 5.50 -8.92
N MET A 48 -5.01 6.81 -9.04
CA MET A 48 -4.38 7.64 -7.99
C MET A 48 -5.14 7.58 -6.67
N GLN A 49 -6.48 7.66 -6.73
CA GLN A 49 -7.31 7.54 -5.52
C GLN A 49 -7.17 6.17 -4.86
N GLN A 50 -7.18 5.09 -5.66
CA GLN A 50 -6.97 3.74 -5.14
C GLN A 50 -5.60 3.58 -4.49
N TRP A 51 -4.54 4.11 -5.10
CA TRP A 51 -3.19 4.07 -4.53
C TRP A 51 -3.08 4.88 -3.24
N THR A 52 -3.74 6.03 -3.17
CA THR A 52 -3.80 6.85 -1.94
C THR A 52 -4.48 6.08 -0.81
N MET A 53 -5.64 5.44 -1.07
CA MET A 53 -6.31 4.62 -0.07
C MET A 53 -5.45 3.42 0.37
N PHE A 54 -4.79 2.75 -0.59
CA PHE A 54 -3.92 1.63 -0.26
C PHE A 54 -2.76 2.04 0.66
N THR A 55 -2.14 3.17 0.39
CA THR A 55 -1.04 3.73 1.20
C THR A 55 -1.50 4.07 2.62
N GLN A 56 -2.71 4.60 2.77
CA GLN A 56 -3.32 4.85 4.08
C GLN A 56 -3.56 3.54 4.83
N ILE A 57 -4.14 2.53 4.18
CA ILE A 57 -4.36 1.20 4.79
C ILE A 57 -3.04 0.58 5.23
N GLN A 58 -2.01 0.62 4.37
CA GLN A 58 -0.68 0.12 4.70
C GLN A 58 -0.15 0.81 5.96
N SER A 59 -0.25 2.14 6.03
CA SER A 59 0.23 2.91 7.18
C SER A 59 -0.51 2.55 8.46
N THR A 60 -1.84 2.38 8.39
CA THR A 60 -2.64 1.93 9.53
C THR A 60 -2.22 0.54 9.99
N VAL A 61 -2.06 -0.42 9.06
CA VAL A 61 -1.68 -1.79 9.43
C VAL A 61 -0.29 -1.82 10.08
N VAL A 62 0.69 -1.10 9.52
CA VAL A 62 2.03 -1.00 10.11
C VAL A 62 1.97 -0.39 11.52
N LYS A 63 1.15 0.64 11.70
CA LYS A 63 0.94 1.26 13.02
C LYS A 63 0.33 0.27 14.02
N GLU A 64 -0.77 -0.39 13.66
CA GLU A 64 -1.45 -1.35 14.54
C GLU A 64 -0.53 -2.50 14.95
N VAL A 65 0.32 -3.00 14.04
CA VAL A 65 1.32 -4.01 14.41
C VAL A 65 2.36 -3.44 15.38
N GLY A 66 2.87 -2.23 15.12
CA GLY A 66 3.81 -1.56 16.02
C GLY A 66 3.22 -1.33 17.42
N ASP A 67 1.96 -0.95 17.50
CA ASP A 67 1.25 -0.72 18.77
C ASP A 67 0.95 -2.05 19.49
N ALA A 68 0.62 -3.12 18.77
CA ALA A 68 0.49 -4.46 19.33
C ALA A 68 1.82 -4.97 19.92
N MET A 69 2.95 -4.76 19.23
CA MET A 69 4.28 -5.12 19.74
C MET A 69 4.64 -4.36 21.02
N LYS A 70 4.38 -3.04 21.06
CA LYS A 70 4.54 -2.24 22.28
C LYS A 70 3.66 -2.76 23.41
N GLY A 71 2.41 -3.11 23.13
CA GLY A 71 1.48 -3.66 24.11
C GLY A 71 1.93 -5.01 24.68
N VAL A 72 2.55 -5.87 23.87
CA VAL A 72 3.17 -7.13 24.35
C VAL A 72 4.34 -6.83 25.27
N ILE A 73 5.25 -5.93 24.87
CA ILE A 73 6.41 -5.53 25.70
C ILE A 73 5.95 -4.97 27.05
N GLN A 74 4.95 -4.09 27.05
CA GLN A 74 4.40 -3.48 28.26
C GLN A 74 3.70 -4.48 29.20
N LYS A 75 3.18 -5.59 28.67
CA LYS A 75 2.57 -6.66 29.48
C LYS A 75 3.56 -7.71 29.95
N ALA A 76 4.74 -7.78 29.32
CA ALA A 76 5.79 -8.74 29.65
C ALA A 76 6.81 -8.18 30.68
N ALA A 77 6.87 -6.85 30.84
CA ALA A 77 7.57 -6.16 31.92
C ALA A 77 6.64 -5.94 33.12
#